data_AF-A0AAU1EB00-F1
#
_entry.id   AF-A0AAU1EB00-F1
#
_cell.length_a   1.000
_cell.length_b   1.000
_cell.length_c   1.000
_cell.angle_alpha   90.00
_cell.angle_beta   90.00
_cell.angle_gamma   90.00
#
_symmetry.space_group_name_H-M   'P 1'
#
loop_
_entity.id
_entity.type
_entity.pdbx_description
1 polymer ?
#
loop_
_entity_poly.entity_id
_entity_poly.type
_entity_poly.pdbx_seq_one_letter_code
_entity_poly.pdbx_strand_id
1 'polypeptide(L)'
;MHPIVKPALRRAWRDLNTVQFGMAPAHAMVLGPMDTATGSFLDLLDGTRGMPLLREQGREMGLPDGHVDGLVDRLARSGLLDDATGGGPAGDALREKKEVMERMRPDLASLSLVAPGPGGAVERLAARRALRVQVRGAGRVGVVLAALLAGAGVGEVEVRDLGRVEPGDVTPGGLPVEAIGERRQDAARRVVRRAAPDRAPRSSSKEREGEATRGLSLVILAPRDGLSVHAPDPVSAEPLITSGTPHLYVGVVEATGVVGPLVLPGDTGCAGCLDQVRTDRDPTWPRLVAQWRSGRQRRVPACDLALAAAVAGLAASHALAFLDGDAPSAAGVRWEASLPGCDWHAKPVWPHPGCPCGAAEKTKGERASEDEESHATMAGQQSHAAGLAGTWRAHV
;
A
#
# COMPACT_ATOMS: atom_id res chain seq x y z
N MET A 1 -10.53 -21.95 -14.37
CA MET A 1 -10.92 -21.30 -13.11
C MET A 1 -11.65 -22.26 -12.20
N HIS A 2 -11.38 -22.14 -10.91
CA HIS A 2 -12.04 -22.78 -9.79
C HIS A 2 -12.68 -21.69 -8.93
N PRO A 3 -13.93 -21.29 -9.22
CA PRO A 3 -14.55 -20.11 -8.62
C PRO A 3 -14.73 -20.23 -7.11
N ILE A 4 -14.39 -19.16 -6.39
CA ILE A 4 -14.61 -19.00 -4.95
C ILE A 4 -15.41 -17.72 -4.71
N VAL A 5 -16.53 -17.77 -4.01
CA VAL A 5 -17.11 -16.54 -3.44
C VAL A 5 -16.18 -16.05 -2.33
N LYS A 6 -15.70 -14.81 -2.44
CA LYS A 6 -14.66 -14.26 -1.56
C LYS A 6 -14.97 -14.52 -0.07
N PRO A 7 -14.21 -15.40 0.61
CA PRO A 7 -14.56 -15.87 1.94
C PRO A 7 -14.40 -14.80 3.02
N ALA A 8 -13.67 -13.73 2.71
CA ALA A 8 -13.49 -12.56 3.57
C ALA A 8 -14.78 -11.71 3.70
N LEU A 9 -15.75 -11.87 2.78
CA LEU A 9 -17.03 -11.18 2.84
C LEU A 9 -18.06 -12.03 3.60
N ARG A 10 -18.63 -11.48 4.67
CA ARG A 10 -19.81 -12.06 5.31
C ARG A 10 -21.01 -11.95 4.37
N ARG A 11 -21.87 -12.96 4.37
CA ARG A 11 -23.08 -12.99 3.53
C ARG A 11 -24.33 -12.99 4.40
N ALA A 12 -25.34 -12.23 4.01
CA ALA A 12 -26.65 -12.22 4.67
C ALA A 12 -27.77 -11.90 3.66
N TRP A 13 -28.94 -12.52 3.83
CA TRP A 13 -30.16 -12.14 3.10
C TRP A 13 -30.73 -10.85 3.69
N ARG A 14 -31.05 -9.87 2.85
CA ARG A 14 -31.72 -8.63 3.27
C ARG A 14 -33.25 -8.76 3.22
N ASP A 15 -33.72 -9.55 2.27
CA ASP A 15 -35.12 -9.92 2.06
C ASP A 15 -35.15 -11.27 1.30
N LEU A 16 -36.30 -11.62 0.71
CA LEU A 16 -36.50 -12.89 0.03
C LEU A 16 -35.73 -13.04 -1.29
N ASN A 17 -35.23 -11.95 -1.88
CA ASN A 17 -34.60 -11.99 -3.21
C ASN A 17 -33.31 -11.16 -3.32
N THR A 18 -32.78 -10.61 -2.23
CA THR A 18 -31.52 -9.86 -2.25
C THR A 18 -30.53 -10.35 -1.19
N VAL A 19 -29.28 -10.50 -1.62
CA VAL A 19 -28.17 -10.95 -0.79
C VAL A 19 -27.15 -9.83 -0.65
N GLN A 20 -26.77 -9.53 0.59
CA GLN A 20 -25.66 -8.64 0.90
C GLN A 20 -24.37 -9.44 1.11
N PHE A 21 -23.29 -8.95 0.52
CA PHE A 21 -21.93 -9.36 0.75
C PHE A 21 -21.18 -8.24 1.47
N GLY A 22 -20.43 -8.55 2.52
CA GLY A 22 -19.69 -7.59 3.32
C GLY A 22 -20.53 -6.87 4.39
N MET A 23 -19.83 -6.37 5.41
CA MET A 23 -20.42 -5.61 6.53
C MET A 23 -19.93 -4.16 6.57
N ALA A 24 -18.68 -3.92 6.16
CA ALA A 24 -18.09 -2.59 6.15
C ALA A 24 -18.53 -1.82 4.89
N PRO A 25 -18.98 -0.55 5.00
CA PRO A 25 -19.49 0.21 3.86
C PRO A 25 -18.54 0.29 2.65
N ALA A 26 -17.23 0.30 2.89
CA ALA A 26 -16.21 0.34 1.83
C ALA A 26 -16.18 -0.91 0.93
N HIS A 27 -16.70 -2.05 1.42
CA HIS A 27 -16.66 -3.33 0.70
C HIS A 27 -18.04 -4.00 0.59
N ALA A 28 -19.08 -3.41 1.19
CA ALA A 28 -20.40 -4.01 1.22
C ALA A 28 -21.10 -3.82 -0.14
N MET A 29 -21.69 -4.90 -0.65
CA MET A 29 -22.42 -4.91 -1.92
C MET A 29 -23.72 -5.68 -1.77
N VAL A 30 -24.75 -5.27 -2.51
CA VAL A 30 -26.04 -5.96 -2.55
C VAL A 30 -26.26 -6.50 -3.95
N LEU A 31 -26.61 -7.78 -4.06
CA LEU A 31 -26.90 -8.45 -5.32
C LEU A 31 -28.35 -8.95 -5.31
N GLY A 32 -29.09 -8.63 -6.37
CA GLY A 32 -30.45 -9.11 -6.58
C GLY A 32 -30.97 -8.78 -7.99
N PRO A 33 -32.12 -9.37 -8.39
CA PRO A 33 -32.82 -10.43 -7.66
C PRO A 33 -32.05 -11.75 -7.67
N MET A 34 -32.14 -12.52 -6.59
CA MET A 34 -31.52 -13.83 -6.39
C MET A 34 -32.56 -14.79 -5.83
N ASP A 35 -32.93 -15.80 -6.62
CA ASP A 35 -33.81 -16.87 -6.15
C ASP A 35 -33.08 -17.84 -5.21
N THR A 36 -33.85 -18.68 -4.53
CA THR A 36 -33.30 -19.66 -3.56
C THR A 36 -32.35 -20.65 -4.23
N ALA A 37 -32.64 -21.08 -5.46
CA ALA A 37 -31.79 -22.04 -6.19
C ALA A 37 -30.41 -21.45 -6.49
N THR A 38 -30.36 -20.22 -6.98
CA THR A 38 -29.12 -19.44 -7.21
C THR A 38 -28.40 -19.18 -5.91
N GLY A 39 -29.13 -18.86 -4.84
CA GLY A 39 -28.58 -18.67 -3.49
C GLY A 39 -27.88 -19.92 -2.95
N SER A 40 -28.51 -21.10 -3.09
CA SER A 40 -27.90 -22.38 -2.73
C SER A 40 -26.72 -22.75 -3.64
N PHE A 41 -26.78 -22.38 -4.93
CA PHE A 41 -25.70 -22.62 -5.88
C PHE A 41 -24.41 -21.86 -5.50
N LEU A 42 -24.52 -20.68 -4.88
CA LEU A 42 -23.35 -19.94 -4.40
C LEU A 42 -22.48 -20.74 -3.42
N ASP A 43 -23.06 -21.68 -2.67
CA ASP A 43 -22.31 -22.51 -1.72
C ASP A 43 -21.41 -23.54 -2.42
N LEU A 44 -21.65 -23.81 -3.71
CA LEU A 44 -20.80 -24.66 -4.54
C LEU A 44 -19.57 -23.93 -5.09
N LEU A 45 -19.57 -22.58 -5.02
CA LEU A 45 -18.45 -21.72 -5.42
C LEU A 45 -17.44 -21.61 -4.26
N ASP A 46 -16.87 -22.76 -3.89
CA ASP A 46 -15.92 -22.93 -2.77
C ASP A 46 -14.47 -23.17 -3.25
N GLY A 47 -14.24 -23.13 -4.56
CA GLY A 47 -12.93 -23.37 -5.19
C GLY A 47 -12.54 -24.83 -5.39
N THR A 48 -13.35 -25.78 -4.93
CA THR A 48 -13.06 -27.21 -5.10
C THR A 48 -13.47 -27.72 -6.49
N ARG A 49 -14.37 -27.00 -7.18
CA ARG A 49 -14.95 -27.40 -8.47
C ARG A 49 -14.56 -26.42 -9.58
N GLY A 50 -14.19 -26.97 -10.73
CA GLY A 50 -14.01 -26.19 -11.96
C GLY A 50 -15.34 -25.93 -12.69
N MET A 51 -15.32 -25.01 -13.66
CA MET A 51 -16.51 -24.65 -14.46
C MET A 51 -17.28 -25.83 -15.08
N PRO A 52 -16.64 -26.89 -15.62
CA PRO A 52 -17.39 -28.02 -16.19
C PRO A 52 -18.31 -28.72 -15.16
N LEU A 53 -17.79 -28.98 -13.96
CA LEU A 53 -18.57 -29.60 -12.87
C LEU A 53 -19.65 -28.67 -12.34
N LEU A 54 -19.38 -27.36 -12.26
CA LEU A 54 -20.37 -26.37 -11.83
C LEU A 54 -21.55 -26.26 -12.79
N ARG A 55 -21.32 -26.39 -14.09
CA ARG A 55 -22.40 -26.42 -15.10
C ARG A 55 -23.27 -27.68 -14.96
N GLU A 56 -22.66 -28.83 -14.71
CA GLU A 56 -23.39 -30.08 -14.45
C GLU A 56 -24.28 -29.96 -13.19
N GLN A 57 -23.71 -29.49 -12.08
CA GLN A 57 -24.45 -29.23 -10.84
C GLN A 57 -25.58 -28.21 -11.03
N GLY A 58 -25.35 -27.17 -11.84
CA GLY A 58 -26.40 -26.20 -12.16
C GLY A 58 -27.59 -26.82 -12.86
N ARG A 59 -27.36 -27.75 -13.80
CA ARG A 59 -28.44 -28.50 -14.48
C ARG A 59 -29.18 -29.44 -13.52
N GLU A 60 -28.46 -30.13 -12.65
CA GLU A 60 -29.07 -31.00 -11.62
C GLU A 60 -29.96 -30.20 -10.66
N MET A 61 -29.59 -28.95 -10.37
CA MET A 61 -30.38 -28.00 -9.57
C MET A 61 -31.51 -27.32 -10.34
N GLY A 62 -31.68 -27.63 -11.64
CA GLY A 62 -32.74 -27.05 -12.48
C GLY A 62 -32.50 -25.61 -12.93
N LEU A 63 -31.25 -25.12 -12.88
CA LEU A 63 -30.91 -23.79 -13.37
C LEU A 63 -30.95 -23.75 -14.92
N PRO A 64 -31.40 -22.63 -15.53
CA PRO A 64 -31.41 -22.48 -16.98
C PRO A 64 -30.00 -22.59 -17.60
N ASP A 65 -29.95 -23.03 -18.86
CA ASP A 65 -28.69 -23.05 -19.62
C ASP A 65 -28.05 -21.66 -19.68
N GLY A 66 -26.74 -21.60 -19.42
CA GLY A 66 -25.99 -20.34 -19.38
C GLY A 66 -26.14 -19.53 -18.09
N HIS A 67 -27.04 -19.90 -17.18
CA HIS A 67 -27.23 -19.19 -15.90
C HIS A 67 -25.98 -19.24 -15.01
N VAL A 68 -25.32 -20.40 -14.93
CA VAL A 68 -24.08 -20.58 -14.17
C VAL A 68 -22.97 -19.67 -14.69
N ASP A 69 -22.75 -19.66 -16.00
CA ASP A 69 -21.71 -18.81 -16.61
C ASP A 69 -22.02 -17.32 -16.41
N GLY A 70 -23.29 -16.92 -16.59
CA GLY A 70 -23.73 -15.54 -16.36
C GLY A 70 -23.63 -15.10 -14.89
N LEU A 71 -23.89 -16.00 -13.93
CA LEU A 71 -23.72 -15.74 -12.50
C LEU A 71 -22.24 -15.55 -12.15
N VAL A 72 -21.38 -16.46 -12.59
CA VAL A 72 -19.93 -16.41 -12.35
C VAL A 72 -19.34 -15.13 -12.94
N ASP A 73 -19.71 -14.79 -14.18
CA ASP A 73 -19.28 -13.53 -14.82
C ASP A 73 -19.76 -12.29 -14.06
N ARG A 74 -21.02 -12.27 -13.61
CA ARG A 74 -21.56 -11.15 -12.81
C ARG A 74 -20.82 -10.99 -11.49
N LEU A 75 -20.56 -12.09 -10.78
CA LEU A 75 -19.83 -12.08 -9.51
C LEU A 75 -18.36 -11.65 -9.69
N ALA A 76 -17.73 -12.07 -10.80
CA ALA A 76 -16.38 -11.65 -11.15
C ALA A 76 -16.33 -10.14 -11.44
N ARG A 77 -17.24 -9.63 -12.29
CA ARG A 77 -17.33 -8.20 -12.60
C ARG A 77 -17.68 -7.34 -11.39
N SER A 78 -18.43 -7.88 -10.43
CA SER A 78 -18.74 -7.20 -9.17
C SER A 78 -17.64 -7.36 -8.11
N GLY A 79 -16.52 -8.04 -8.41
CA GLY A 79 -15.44 -8.25 -7.46
C GLY A 79 -15.82 -9.10 -6.25
N LEU A 80 -16.84 -9.97 -6.37
CA LEU A 80 -17.29 -10.88 -5.31
C LEU A 80 -16.72 -12.31 -5.47
N LEU A 81 -16.03 -12.55 -6.58
CA LEU A 81 -15.47 -13.84 -6.95
C LEU A 81 -13.94 -13.83 -6.94
N ASP A 82 -13.36 -14.94 -6.52
CA ASP A 82 -11.94 -15.27 -6.63
C ASP A 82 -11.74 -16.59 -7.39
N ASP A 83 -10.50 -16.93 -7.73
CA ASP A 83 -10.14 -18.19 -8.40
C ASP A 83 -9.08 -18.93 -7.59
N ALA A 84 -9.41 -20.14 -7.09
CA ALA A 84 -8.50 -20.99 -6.33
C ALA A 84 -7.20 -21.30 -7.09
N THR A 85 -7.29 -21.31 -8.42
CA THR A 85 -6.21 -21.63 -9.36
C THR A 85 -5.64 -20.39 -10.05
N GLY A 86 -6.09 -19.18 -9.68
CA GLY A 86 -5.64 -17.93 -10.30
C GLY A 86 -4.22 -17.51 -9.91
N GLY A 87 -3.71 -16.42 -10.49
CA GLY A 87 -2.37 -15.87 -10.18
C GLY A 87 -1.20 -16.47 -10.98
N GLY A 88 -1.49 -17.32 -11.97
CA GLY A 88 -0.51 -17.84 -12.93
C GLY A 88 0.62 -18.69 -12.31
N PRO A 89 1.72 -18.92 -13.05
CA PRO A 89 2.81 -19.80 -12.62
C PRO A 89 3.48 -19.37 -11.31
N ALA A 90 3.57 -18.06 -11.06
CA ALA A 90 4.13 -17.54 -9.82
C ALA A 90 3.19 -17.79 -8.62
N GLY A 91 1.87 -17.72 -8.82
CA GLY A 91 0.88 -18.11 -7.85
C GLY A 91 0.86 -19.62 -7.59
N ASP A 92 1.04 -20.44 -8.62
CA ASP A 92 1.18 -21.91 -8.48
C ASP A 92 2.38 -22.27 -7.61
N ALA A 93 3.56 -21.70 -7.90
CA ALA A 93 4.76 -21.90 -7.11
C ALA A 93 4.60 -21.44 -5.65
N LEU A 94 3.79 -20.40 -5.40
CA LEU A 94 3.49 -19.95 -4.05
C LEU A 94 2.55 -20.92 -3.32
N ARG A 95 1.54 -21.47 -4.00
CA ARG A 95 0.62 -22.47 -3.45
C ARG A 95 1.32 -23.76 -3.02
N GLU A 96 2.43 -24.14 -3.67
CA GLU A 96 3.26 -25.27 -3.24
C GLU A 96 3.83 -25.07 -1.82
N LYS A 97 4.02 -23.82 -1.39
CA LYS A 97 4.53 -23.46 -0.06
C LYS A 97 3.41 -23.37 0.97
N LYS A 98 2.87 -24.52 1.37
CA LYS A 98 1.70 -24.62 2.27
C LYS A 98 1.81 -23.80 3.57
N GLU A 99 2.97 -23.81 4.23
CA GLU A 99 3.18 -23.06 5.48
C GLU A 99 3.15 -21.54 5.26
N VAL A 100 3.67 -21.08 4.13
CA VAL A 100 3.62 -19.66 3.74
C VAL A 100 2.19 -19.25 3.48
N MET A 101 1.45 -20.07 2.71
CA MET A 101 0.04 -19.80 2.42
C MET A 101 -0.81 -19.74 3.69
N GLU A 102 -0.58 -20.64 4.65
CA GLU A 102 -1.31 -20.63 5.92
C GLU A 102 -0.98 -19.37 6.75
N ARG A 103 0.31 -19.01 6.86
CA ARG A 103 0.74 -17.81 7.58
C ARG A 103 0.21 -16.52 6.93
N MET A 104 0.08 -16.50 5.60
CA MET A 104 -0.37 -15.34 4.83
C MET A 104 -1.87 -15.33 4.54
N ARG A 105 -2.63 -16.30 5.07
CA ARG A 105 -4.08 -16.40 4.82
C ARG A 105 -4.84 -15.11 5.17
N PRO A 106 -4.57 -14.39 6.28
CA PRO A 106 -5.24 -13.12 6.58
C PRO A 106 -4.93 -12.01 5.56
N ASP A 107 -3.68 -11.90 5.13
CA ASP A 107 -3.23 -10.94 4.13
C ASP A 107 -3.85 -11.24 2.76
N LEU A 108 -3.88 -12.51 2.35
CA LEU A 108 -4.55 -12.95 1.12
C LEU A 108 -6.05 -12.69 1.15
N ALA A 109 -6.70 -12.94 2.29
CA ALA A 109 -8.11 -12.62 2.49
C ALA A 109 -8.36 -11.12 2.31
N SER A 110 -7.51 -10.26 2.88
CA SER A 110 -7.61 -8.81 2.73
C SER A 110 -7.32 -8.35 1.30
N LEU A 111 -6.27 -8.90 0.67
CA LEU A 111 -5.91 -8.65 -0.73
C LEU A 111 -7.04 -9.04 -1.68
N SER A 112 -7.76 -10.12 -1.40
CA SER A 112 -8.92 -10.52 -2.20
C SER A 112 -10.00 -9.45 -2.19
N LEU A 113 -10.14 -8.65 -1.14
CA LEU A 113 -11.16 -7.59 -1.07
C LEU A 113 -10.80 -6.34 -1.88
N VAL A 114 -9.51 -6.10 -2.10
CA VAL A 114 -9.01 -4.91 -2.81
C VAL A 114 -8.55 -5.21 -4.23
N ALA A 115 -8.24 -6.48 -4.54
CA ALA A 115 -7.99 -6.93 -5.90
C ALA A 115 -9.34 -7.26 -6.59
N PRO A 116 -9.70 -6.55 -7.67
CA PRO A 116 -11.01 -6.69 -8.29
C PRO A 116 -11.18 -8.02 -9.03
N GLY A 117 -10.11 -8.53 -9.66
CA GLY A 117 -10.15 -9.72 -10.52
C GLY A 117 -9.90 -11.05 -9.79
N PRO A 118 -10.50 -12.16 -10.27
CA PRO A 118 -10.20 -13.51 -9.77
C PRO A 118 -8.71 -13.86 -9.89
N GLY A 119 -8.11 -14.35 -8.81
CA GLY A 119 -6.69 -14.67 -8.74
C GLY A 119 -5.77 -13.48 -8.42
N GLY A 120 -6.30 -12.25 -8.42
CA GLY A 120 -5.49 -11.04 -8.25
C GLY A 120 -4.79 -10.94 -6.90
N ALA A 121 -5.36 -11.53 -5.84
CA ALA A 121 -4.73 -11.54 -4.52
C ALA A 121 -3.42 -12.34 -4.49
N VAL A 122 -3.45 -13.55 -5.05
CA VAL A 122 -2.27 -14.42 -5.15
C VAL A 122 -1.26 -13.84 -6.13
N GLU A 123 -1.73 -13.24 -7.23
CA GLU A 123 -0.88 -12.56 -8.20
C GLU A 123 -0.09 -11.41 -7.56
N ARG A 124 -0.76 -10.48 -6.85
CA ARG A 124 -0.13 -9.38 -6.13
C ARG A 124 0.87 -9.89 -5.11
N LEU A 125 0.48 -10.91 -4.33
CA LEU A 125 1.40 -11.49 -3.34
C LEU A 125 2.63 -12.12 -4.00
N ALA A 126 2.46 -12.84 -5.11
CA ALA A 126 3.59 -13.39 -5.86
C ALA A 126 4.48 -12.27 -6.43
N ALA A 127 3.90 -11.18 -6.92
CA ALA A 127 4.63 -10.00 -7.39
C ALA A 127 5.45 -9.35 -6.27
N ARG A 128 4.86 -9.13 -5.08
CA ARG A 128 5.57 -8.57 -3.89
C ARG A 128 6.84 -9.34 -3.56
N ARG A 129 6.83 -10.66 -3.71
CA ARG A 129 7.99 -11.52 -3.43
C ARG A 129 9.17 -11.32 -4.38
N ALA A 130 8.96 -10.68 -5.52
CA ALA A 130 10.03 -10.32 -6.47
C ALA A 130 10.57 -8.90 -6.24
N LEU A 131 9.96 -8.10 -5.36
CA LEU A 131 10.30 -6.70 -5.14
C LEU A 131 11.37 -6.51 -4.06
N ARG A 132 12.11 -5.40 -4.19
CA ARG A 132 13.21 -5.03 -3.28
C ARG A 132 12.95 -3.64 -2.71
N VAL A 133 12.90 -3.56 -1.38
CA VAL A 133 12.66 -2.31 -0.65
C VAL A 133 13.82 -2.03 0.28
N GLN A 134 14.26 -0.77 0.34
CA GLN A 134 15.29 -0.33 1.29
C GLN A 134 14.71 0.68 2.28
N VAL A 135 14.89 0.41 3.57
CA VAL A 135 14.56 1.34 4.66
C VAL A 135 15.85 1.96 5.18
N ARG A 136 15.98 3.29 5.06
CA ARG A 136 17.12 4.07 5.56
C ARG A 136 16.76 4.69 6.90
N GLY A 137 17.33 4.15 7.97
CA GLY A 137 17.06 4.51 9.35
C GLY A 137 16.43 3.36 10.12
N ALA A 138 17.11 2.92 11.18
CA ALA A 138 16.71 1.80 12.04
C ALA A 138 16.27 2.28 13.44
N GLY A 139 15.46 3.33 13.48
CA GLY A 139 14.80 3.80 14.71
C GLY A 139 13.47 3.06 14.99
N ARG A 140 12.68 3.61 15.93
CA ARG A 140 11.38 3.05 16.34
C ARG A 140 10.40 2.86 15.18
N VAL A 141 10.35 3.80 14.24
CA VAL A 141 9.49 3.70 13.04
C VAL A 141 10.08 2.73 12.02
N GLY A 142 11.35 2.92 11.64
CA GLY A 142 11.94 2.23 10.50
C GLY A 142 12.03 0.71 10.65
N VAL A 143 12.37 0.19 11.84
CA VAL A 143 12.48 -1.27 12.04
C VAL A 143 11.11 -1.94 12.07
N VAL A 144 10.11 -1.30 12.70
CA VAL A 144 8.73 -1.80 12.71
C VAL A 144 8.17 -1.82 11.29
N LEU A 145 8.37 -0.75 10.52
CA LEU A 145 7.97 -0.67 9.12
C LEU A 145 8.65 -1.75 8.26
N ALA A 146 9.96 -1.94 8.41
CA ALA A 146 10.68 -2.99 7.69
C ALA A 146 10.16 -4.40 8.03
N ALA A 147 9.80 -4.64 9.30
CA ALA A 147 9.20 -5.89 9.74
C ALA A 147 7.82 -6.10 9.13
N LEU A 148 6.98 -5.06 9.08
CA LEU A 148 5.65 -5.11 8.45
C LEU A 148 5.74 -5.46 6.96
N LEU A 149 6.64 -4.80 6.21
CA LEU A 149 6.84 -5.08 4.79
C LEU A 149 7.29 -6.52 4.54
N ALA A 150 8.24 -7.01 5.34
CA ALA A 150 8.71 -8.38 5.25
C ALA A 150 7.61 -9.39 5.59
N GLY A 151 6.84 -9.13 6.65
CA GLY A 151 5.70 -9.95 7.05
C GLY A 151 4.58 -10.00 6.00
N ALA A 152 4.34 -8.87 5.31
CA ALA A 152 3.37 -8.74 4.23
C ALA A 152 3.83 -9.37 2.89
N GLY A 153 4.99 -10.03 2.87
CA GLY A 153 5.46 -10.83 1.75
C GLY A 153 6.38 -10.11 0.76
N VAL A 154 6.90 -8.92 1.08
CA VAL A 154 7.92 -8.26 0.25
C VAL A 154 9.19 -9.12 0.22
N GLY A 155 9.71 -9.38 -0.98
CA GLY A 155 10.78 -10.35 -1.22
C GLY A 155 12.09 -10.03 -0.51
N GLU A 156 12.58 -8.80 -0.67
CA GLU A 156 13.79 -8.32 -0.03
C GLU A 156 13.53 -6.98 0.66
N VAL A 157 13.76 -6.94 1.98
CA VAL A 157 13.72 -5.70 2.77
C VAL A 157 15.10 -5.47 3.37
N GLU A 158 15.82 -4.48 2.84
CA GLU A 158 17.13 -4.07 3.34
C GLU A 158 16.96 -2.91 4.33
N VAL A 159 17.56 -3.01 5.53
CA VAL A 159 17.63 -1.89 6.47
C VAL A 159 19.06 -1.34 6.50
N ARG A 160 19.21 -0.03 6.26
CA ARG A 160 20.48 0.69 6.32
C ARG A 160 20.50 1.67 7.48
N ASP A 161 21.46 1.50 8.39
CA ASP A 161 21.74 2.40 9.51
C ASP A 161 23.18 2.21 9.98
N LEU A 162 23.85 3.29 10.36
CA LEU A 162 25.27 3.28 10.76
C LEU A 162 25.46 3.28 12.30
N GLY A 163 24.39 3.48 13.06
CA GLY A 163 24.43 3.62 14.51
C GLY A 163 24.39 2.31 15.27
N ARG A 164 24.39 2.44 16.60
CA ARG A 164 24.20 1.34 17.55
C ARG A 164 22.87 1.48 18.27
N VAL A 165 22.27 0.36 18.64
CA VAL A 165 21.00 0.34 19.36
C VAL A 165 21.18 1.05 20.71
N GLU A 166 20.41 2.10 20.94
CA GLU A 166 20.33 2.83 22.21
C GLU A 166 19.16 2.30 23.04
N PRO A 167 19.14 2.48 24.38
CA PRO A 167 17.99 2.10 25.21
C PRO A 167 16.67 2.69 24.73
N GLY A 168 16.71 3.92 24.19
CA GLY A 168 15.55 4.60 23.62
C GLY A 168 15.12 4.07 22.24
N ASP A 169 15.78 3.10 21.63
CA ASP A 169 15.36 2.49 20.36
C ASP A 169 14.45 1.27 20.56
N VAL A 170 14.40 0.71 21.77
CA VAL A 170 13.64 -0.51 22.07
C VAL A 170 12.16 -0.28 21.80
N THR A 171 11.57 -1.13 20.96
CA THR A 171 10.19 -0.97 20.46
C THR A 171 9.54 -2.33 20.26
N PRO A 172 8.27 -2.53 20.68
CA PRO A 172 7.50 -3.73 20.33
C PRO A 172 7.43 -3.94 18.81
N GLY A 173 7.71 -5.15 18.33
CA GLY A 173 7.81 -5.45 16.89
C GLY A 173 9.02 -4.81 16.18
N GLY A 174 9.86 -4.07 16.91
CA GLY A 174 11.08 -3.45 16.43
C GLY A 174 12.32 -4.05 17.07
N LEU A 175 13.27 -3.20 17.47
CA LEU A 175 14.51 -3.62 18.13
C LEU A 175 14.22 -4.09 19.56
N PRO A 176 14.68 -5.29 19.95
CA PRO A 176 14.43 -5.82 21.28
C PRO A 176 15.50 -5.34 22.28
N VAL A 177 15.25 -5.49 23.58
CA VAL A 177 16.14 -4.99 24.64
C VAL A 177 17.53 -5.66 24.61
N GLU A 178 17.60 -6.91 24.18
CA GLU A 178 18.85 -7.67 24.11
C GLU A 178 19.79 -7.13 23.01
N ALA A 179 19.26 -6.34 22.07
CA ALA A 179 20.05 -5.77 20.98
C ALA A 179 20.79 -4.48 21.37
N ILE A 180 20.59 -3.95 22.58
CA ILE A 180 21.24 -2.71 23.03
C ILE A 180 22.77 -2.83 22.89
N GLY A 181 23.39 -1.82 22.27
CA GLY A 181 24.83 -1.78 21.98
C GLY A 181 25.26 -2.46 20.67
N GLU A 182 24.40 -3.29 20.08
CA GLU A 182 24.68 -3.88 18.76
C GLU A 182 24.59 -2.84 17.63
N ARG A 183 25.14 -3.17 16.45
CA ARG A 183 24.91 -2.36 15.25
C ARG A 183 23.43 -2.43 14.87
N ARG A 184 22.77 -1.28 14.70
CA ARG A 184 21.33 -1.23 14.42
C ARG A 184 20.95 -2.00 13.15
N GLN A 185 21.75 -1.88 12.09
CA GLN A 185 21.54 -2.63 10.85
C GLN A 185 21.47 -4.15 11.07
N ASP A 186 22.29 -4.71 11.95
CA ASP A 186 22.40 -6.15 12.14
C ASP A 186 21.26 -6.67 13.03
N ALA A 187 20.91 -5.92 14.05
CA ALA A 187 19.72 -6.18 14.86
C ALA A 187 18.43 -6.07 14.02
N ALA A 188 18.29 -5.02 13.20
CA ALA A 188 17.14 -4.82 12.32
C ALA A 188 17.02 -5.96 11.28
N ARG A 189 18.13 -6.41 10.68
CA ARG A 189 18.15 -7.57 9.77
C ARG A 189 17.60 -8.83 10.43
N ARG A 190 17.88 -9.06 11.72
CA ARG A 190 17.31 -10.21 12.45
C ARG A 190 15.80 -10.07 12.66
N VAL A 191 15.33 -8.87 12.97
CA VAL A 191 13.88 -8.58 13.11
C VAL A 191 13.16 -8.84 11.78
N VAL A 192 13.66 -8.26 10.69
CA VAL A 192 13.13 -8.46 9.33
C VAL A 192 13.07 -9.94 8.94
N ARG A 193 14.16 -10.69 9.19
CA ARG A 193 14.20 -12.13 8.88
C ARG A 193 13.20 -12.96 9.69
N ARG A 194 12.93 -12.59 10.95
CA ARG A 194 11.91 -13.25 11.79
C ARG A 194 10.49 -12.92 11.35
N ALA A 195 10.28 -11.68 10.88
CA ALA A 195 8.98 -11.22 10.40
C ALA A 195 8.59 -11.84 9.05
N ALA A 196 9.56 -12.11 8.16
CA ALA A 196 9.30 -12.69 6.85
C ALA A 196 8.61 -14.08 6.93
N PRO A 197 7.63 -14.37 6.06
CA PRO A 197 6.91 -15.65 6.05
C PRO A 197 7.77 -16.82 5.56
N ASP A 198 8.80 -16.55 4.76
CA ASP A 198 9.82 -17.50 4.28
C ASP A 198 11.10 -16.70 3.98
N ARG A 199 12.21 -17.40 3.78
CA ARG A 199 13.44 -16.82 3.25
C ARG A 199 13.16 -16.14 1.90
N ALA A 200 13.87 -15.04 1.69
CA ALA A 200 13.93 -14.39 0.38
C ALA A 200 14.31 -15.43 -0.69
N PRO A 201 13.68 -15.39 -1.88
CA PRO A 201 14.09 -16.24 -3.00
C PRO A 201 15.60 -16.15 -3.19
N ARG A 202 16.30 -17.29 -3.20
CA ARG A 202 17.72 -17.30 -3.51
C ARG A 202 17.87 -17.00 -4.99
N SER A 203 18.29 -15.80 -5.33
CA SER A 203 18.86 -15.55 -6.65
C SER A 203 20.04 -16.49 -6.87
N SER A 204 19.96 -17.23 -7.97
CA SER A 204 21.03 -18.12 -8.41
C SER A 204 22.30 -17.30 -8.67
N SER A 205 23.48 -17.90 -8.57
CA SER A 205 24.75 -17.20 -8.81
C SER A 205 24.85 -16.52 -10.18
N LYS A 206 24.10 -16.98 -11.18
CA LYS A 206 23.97 -16.33 -12.51
C LYS A 206 23.03 -15.12 -12.51
N GLU A 207 22.03 -15.08 -11.63
CA GLU A 207 21.13 -13.94 -11.48
C GLU A 207 21.77 -12.83 -10.65
N ARG A 208 22.72 -13.13 -9.76
CA ARG A 208 23.45 -12.13 -8.95
C ARG A 208 24.22 -11.10 -9.77
N GLU A 209 24.75 -11.48 -10.93
CA GLU A 209 25.41 -10.56 -11.86
C GLU A 209 24.40 -9.60 -12.54
N GLY A 210 23.13 -10.02 -12.68
CA GLY A 210 21.99 -9.19 -13.12
C GLY A 210 21.19 -8.53 -11.97
N GLU A 211 21.42 -8.94 -10.73
CA GLU A 211 20.70 -8.49 -9.52
C GLU A 211 21.36 -7.26 -8.89
N ALA A 212 22.66 -7.08 -9.12
CA ALA A 212 23.31 -5.78 -9.01
C ALA A 212 22.68 -4.74 -9.97
N THR A 213 21.97 -5.20 -11.01
CA THR A 213 21.25 -4.41 -12.01
C THR A 213 19.74 -4.27 -11.71
N ARG A 214 19.17 -5.02 -10.76
CA ARG A 214 17.78 -4.82 -10.32
C ARG A 214 17.71 -3.67 -9.32
N GLY A 215 17.25 -2.52 -9.78
CA GLY A 215 17.01 -1.34 -8.96
C GLY A 215 16.05 -1.60 -7.80
N LEU A 216 16.08 -0.72 -6.79
CA LEU A 216 15.15 -0.76 -5.67
C LEU A 216 13.76 -0.34 -6.16
N SER A 217 12.73 -1.12 -5.81
CA SER A 217 11.33 -0.80 -6.13
C SER A 217 10.84 0.39 -5.31
N LEU A 218 11.34 0.54 -4.08
CA LEU A 218 11.01 1.66 -3.19
C LEU A 218 12.14 1.91 -2.18
N VAL A 219 12.44 3.17 -1.90
CA VAL A 219 13.30 3.58 -0.79
C VAL A 219 12.49 4.33 0.26
N ILE A 220 12.53 3.88 1.51
CA ILE A 220 11.84 4.55 2.61
C ILE A 220 12.87 5.24 3.49
N LEU A 221 12.72 6.56 3.63
CA LEU A 221 13.56 7.43 4.43
C LEU A 221 12.91 7.60 5.81
N ALA A 222 13.47 6.93 6.82
CA ALA A 222 12.96 6.87 8.19
C ALA A 222 13.97 7.46 9.20
N PRO A 223 14.34 8.75 9.08
CA PRO A 223 15.37 9.35 9.91
C PRO A 223 14.98 9.39 11.40
N ARG A 224 16.00 9.34 12.28
CA ARG A 224 15.82 9.33 13.75
C ARG A 224 15.77 10.73 14.39
N ASP A 225 16.25 11.75 13.70
CA ASP A 225 16.42 13.11 14.23
C ASP A 225 15.15 13.96 14.21
N GLY A 226 14.05 13.46 13.61
CA GLY A 226 12.76 14.14 13.44
C GLY A 226 12.80 15.32 12.47
N LEU A 227 13.85 16.12 12.49
CA LEU A 227 14.05 17.24 11.59
C LEU A 227 14.11 16.78 10.13
N SER A 228 14.77 15.66 9.83
CA SER A 228 14.92 15.19 8.44
C SER A 228 13.62 14.65 7.84
N VAL A 229 12.59 14.33 8.64
CA VAL A 229 11.24 14.07 8.11
C VAL A 229 10.41 15.35 8.03
N HIS A 230 10.62 16.31 8.94
CA HIS A 230 9.92 17.60 8.91
C HIS A 230 10.35 18.49 7.75
N ALA A 231 11.66 18.68 7.59
CA ALA A 231 12.33 19.50 6.59
C ALA A 231 13.41 18.67 5.87
N PRO A 232 12.99 17.70 5.03
CA PRO A 232 13.90 16.79 4.34
C PRO A 232 14.90 17.57 3.48
N ASP A 233 16.16 17.17 3.54
CA ASP A 233 17.22 17.83 2.79
C ASP A 233 17.13 17.46 1.30
N PRO A 234 16.87 18.42 0.38
CA PRO A 234 16.71 18.11 -1.04
C PRO A 234 17.94 17.40 -1.62
N VAL A 235 19.15 17.77 -1.16
CA VAL A 235 20.43 17.18 -1.60
C VAL A 235 20.50 15.69 -1.28
N SER A 236 20.01 15.27 -0.12
CA SER A 236 20.00 13.85 0.28
C SER A 236 19.12 12.97 -0.62
N ALA A 237 18.16 13.58 -1.33
CA ALA A 237 17.23 12.92 -2.23
C ALA A 237 17.69 12.95 -3.70
N GLU A 238 18.66 13.80 -4.06
CA GLU A 238 19.15 13.96 -5.44
C GLU A 238 19.51 12.64 -6.14
N PRO A 239 20.20 11.67 -5.49
CA PRO A 239 20.50 10.40 -6.13
C PRO A 239 19.23 9.62 -6.49
N LEU A 240 18.20 9.67 -5.64
CA LEU A 240 16.92 8.98 -5.85
C LEU A 240 16.09 9.66 -6.94
N ILE A 241 16.14 10.98 -6.99
CA ILE A 241 15.50 11.77 -8.06
C ILE A 241 16.17 11.45 -9.41
N THR A 242 17.49 11.52 -9.46
CA THR A 242 18.28 11.27 -10.67
C THR A 242 18.10 9.84 -11.19
N SER A 243 18.05 8.85 -10.30
CA SER A 243 17.86 7.45 -10.67
C SER A 243 16.40 7.07 -10.93
N GLY A 244 15.45 8.01 -10.80
CA GLY A 244 14.02 7.74 -10.94
C GLY A 244 13.46 6.78 -9.88
N THR A 245 14.14 6.65 -8.74
CA THR A 245 13.75 5.68 -7.69
C THR A 245 12.64 6.24 -6.81
N PRO A 246 11.47 5.58 -6.76
CA PRO A 246 10.38 5.96 -5.86
C PRO A 246 10.84 5.97 -4.41
N HIS A 247 10.42 6.98 -3.65
CA HIS A 247 10.81 7.07 -2.24
C HIS A 247 9.75 7.70 -1.34
N LEU A 248 9.70 7.24 -0.09
CA LEU A 248 8.71 7.66 0.91
C LEU A 248 9.42 8.21 2.14
N TYR A 249 8.99 9.39 2.62
CA TYR A 249 9.46 9.94 3.89
C TYR A 249 8.57 9.51 5.04
N VAL A 250 9.14 9.05 6.15
CA VAL A 250 8.39 8.61 7.32
C VAL A 250 9.12 8.99 8.60
N GLY A 251 8.38 9.30 9.67
CA GLY A 251 9.01 9.57 10.94
C GLY A 251 8.12 10.32 11.91
N VAL A 252 8.71 10.70 13.03
CA VAL A 252 8.08 11.51 14.06
C VAL A 252 8.95 12.73 14.28
N VAL A 253 8.32 13.91 14.31
CA VAL A 253 8.94 15.16 14.72
C VAL A 253 8.15 15.71 15.90
N GLU A 254 8.84 15.95 17.01
CA GLU A 254 8.22 16.35 18.26
C GLU A 254 7.11 15.35 18.66
N ALA A 255 5.85 15.78 18.71
CA ALA A 255 4.69 14.95 18.99
C ALA A 255 3.83 14.68 17.74
N THR A 256 4.39 14.83 16.54
CA THR A 256 3.70 14.73 15.26
C THR A 256 4.28 13.61 14.39
N GLY A 257 3.44 12.64 14.04
CA GLY A 257 3.75 11.59 13.09
C GLY A 257 3.58 12.09 11.66
N VAL A 258 4.47 11.64 10.78
CA VAL A 258 4.49 12.04 9.37
C VAL A 258 4.66 10.80 8.50
N VAL A 259 3.79 10.66 7.49
CA VAL A 259 3.92 9.69 6.39
C VAL A 259 3.75 10.41 5.07
N GLY A 260 4.83 10.55 4.32
CA GLY A 260 4.87 11.13 2.99
C GLY A 260 5.64 12.45 2.88
N PRO A 261 5.75 12.97 1.65
CA PRO A 261 5.12 12.44 0.44
C PRO A 261 5.72 11.11 -0.02
N LEU A 262 4.91 10.27 -0.66
CA LEU A 262 5.42 9.24 -1.58
C LEU A 262 5.81 9.97 -2.87
N VAL A 263 7.12 10.04 -3.12
CA VAL A 263 7.71 10.72 -4.26
C VAL A 263 7.94 9.73 -5.38
N LEU A 264 7.22 9.94 -6.48
CA LEU A 264 7.49 9.44 -7.82
C LEU A 264 8.28 10.53 -8.56
N PRO A 265 9.60 10.36 -8.80
CA PRO A 265 10.42 11.39 -9.43
C PRO A 265 9.88 11.81 -10.79
N GLY A 266 9.77 13.12 -11.02
CA GLY A 266 9.21 13.68 -12.25
C GLY A 266 7.68 13.73 -12.31
N ASP A 267 6.96 13.04 -11.41
CA ASP A 267 5.48 12.99 -11.44
C ASP A 267 4.84 13.70 -10.23
N THR A 268 5.48 13.61 -9.06
CA THR A 268 4.92 14.13 -7.80
C THR A 268 5.83 15.15 -7.13
N GLY A 269 5.28 15.96 -6.22
CA GLY A 269 6.07 16.91 -5.43
C GLY A 269 7.10 16.19 -4.54
N CYS A 270 8.37 16.60 -4.66
CA CYS A 270 9.48 16.03 -3.89
C CYS A 270 9.82 16.89 -2.65
N ALA A 271 10.85 16.50 -1.89
CA ALA A 271 11.38 17.28 -0.78
C ALA A 271 11.78 18.72 -1.18
N GLY A 272 12.35 18.89 -2.38
CA GLY A 272 12.66 20.22 -2.91
C GLY A 272 11.41 21.06 -3.19
N CYS A 273 10.35 20.47 -3.75
CA CYS A 273 9.08 21.18 -3.93
C CYS A 273 8.48 21.61 -2.59
N LEU A 274 8.52 20.74 -1.58
CA LEU A 274 8.04 21.05 -0.23
C LEU A 274 8.81 22.22 0.38
N ASP A 275 10.14 22.23 0.23
CA ASP A 275 11.00 23.28 0.77
C ASP A 275 10.77 24.63 0.07
N GLN A 276 10.62 24.63 -1.26
CA GLN A 276 10.33 25.85 -2.03
C GLN A 276 8.95 26.43 -1.68
N VAL A 277 7.89 25.60 -1.63
CA VAL A 277 6.55 26.06 -1.25
C VAL A 277 6.52 26.63 0.17
N ARG A 278 7.34 26.10 1.09
CA ARG A 278 7.46 26.68 2.44
C ARG A 278 8.24 27.99 2.44
N THR A 279 9.28 28.09 1.62
CA THR A 279 10.06 29.33 1.46
C THR A 279 9.22 30.44 0.85
N ASP A 280 8.35 30.13 -0.12
CA ASP A 280 7.40 31.11 -0.68
C ASP A 280 6.42 31.64 0.36
N ARG A 281 5.96 30.75 1.26
CA ARG A 281 5.01 31.10 2.33
C ARG A 281 5.66 31.83 3.49
N ASP A 282 6.90 31.48 3.81
CA ASP A 282 7.71 32.07 4.88
C ASP A 282 9.14 32.27 4.36
N PRO A 283 9.51 33.49 3.94
CA PRO A 283 10.86 33.79 3.46
C PRO A 283 11.97 33.54 4.51
N THR A 284 11.62 33.41 5.80
CA THR A 284 12.58 33.10 6.86
C THR A 284 12.80 31.60 7.06
N TRP A 285 11.99 30.75 6.40
CA TRP A 285 12.03 29.29 6.51
C TRP A 285 13.43 28.69 6.32
N PRO A 286 14.21 29.02 5.26
CA PRO A 286 15.56 28.46 5.07
C PRO A 286 16.50 28.78 6.24
N ARG A 287 16.36 29.98 6.83
CA ARG A 287 17.16 30.40 7.99
C ARG A 287 16.78 29.61 9.24
N LEU A 288 15.50 29.27 9.43
CA LEU A 288 15.05 28.42 10.54
C LEU A 288 15.57 27.00 10.40
N VAL A 289 15.44 26.39 9.21
CA VAL A 289 15.96 25.05 8.93
C VAL A 289 17.47 24.97 9.17
N ALA A 290 18.23 25.96 8.69
CA ALA A 290 19.67 26.04 8.93
C ALA A 290 20.01 26.11 10.44
N GLN A 291 19.28 26.92 11.21
CA GLN A 291 19.47 27.01 12.66
C GLN A 291 19.17 25.67 13.35
N TRP A 292 18.06 25.01 13.03
CA TRP A 292 17.69 23.71 13.61
C TRP A 292 18.72 22.62 13.27
N ARG A 293 19.27 22.61 12.05
CA ARG A 293 20.34 21.67 11.64
C ARG A 293 21.67 21.95 12.37
N SER A 294 22.00 23.21 12.62
CA SER A 294 23.25 23.62 13.27
C SER A 294 23.25 23.48 14.80
N GLY A 295 22.09 23.40 15.43
CA GLY A 295 21.95 23.29 16.88
C GLY A 295 22.60 22.01 17.44
N ARG A 296 23.33 22.11 18.56
CA ARG A 296 23.94 20.94 19.21
C ARG A 296 22.88 19.90 19.58
N GLN A 297 22.94 18.76 18.89
CA GLN A 297 22.04 17.60 18.98
C GLN A 297 22.23 16.83 20.32
N ARG A 298 21.76 17.42 21.42
CA ARG A 298 21.76 16.80 22.76
C ARG A 298 20.36 16.82 23.38
N ARG A 299 19.35 16.60 22.54
CA ARG A 299 17.95 16.50 22.96
C ARG A 299 17.50 15.06 22.80
N VAL A 300 16.79 14.54 23.80
CA VAL A 300 16.06 13.27 23.68
C VAL A 300 14.98 13.49 22.62
N PRO A 301 15.02 12.81 21.46
CA PRO A 301 13.99 13.00 20.44
C PRO A 301 12.64 12.50 20.99
N ALA A 302 11.62 13.34 20.90
CA ALA A 302 10.26 12.92 21.16
C ALA A 302 9.84 11.98 20.02
N CYS A 303 9.51 10.74 20.37
CA CYS A 303 9.11 9.69 19.44
C CYS A 303 8.29 8.67 20.23
N ASP A 304 7.09 9.04 20.63
CA ASP A 304 6.19 8.18 21.40
C ASP A 304 6.01 6.80 20.72
N LEU A 305 5.93 5.74 21.53
CA LEU A 305 5.87 4.36 21.03
C LEU A 305 4.59 4.08 20.23
N ALA A 306 3.44 4.56 20.70
CA ALA A 306 2.17 4.35 20.01
C ALA A 306 2.11 5.16 18.72
N LEU A 307 2.57 6.42 18.75
CA LEU A 307 2.68 7.25 17.55
C LEU A 307 3.64 6.64 16.52
N ALA A 308 4.81 6.15 16.95
CA ALA A 308 5.77 5.51 16.05
C ALA A 308 5.20 4.25 15.39
N ALA A 309 4.47 3.43 16.14
CA ALA A 309 3.80 2.25 15.61
C ALA A 309 2.68 2.62 14.62
N ALA A 310 1.88 3.65 14.92
CA ALA A 310 0.84 4.16 14.02
C ALA A 310 1.43 4.68 12.70
N VAL A 311 2.51 5.47 12.77
CA VAL A 311 3.26 5.97 11.61
C VAL A 311 3.80 4.80 10.78
N ALA A 312 4.42 3.80 11.43
CA ALA A 312 4.93 2.62 10.73
C ALA A 312 3.83 1.81 10.04
N GLY A 313 2.68 1.63 10.70
CA GLY A 313 1.50 0.96 10.13
C GLY A 313 0.96 1.67 8.90
N LEU A 314 0.70 2.98 9.00
CA LEU A 314 0.20 3.77 7.87
C LEU A 314 1.20 3.81 6.71
N ALA A 315 2.50 3.98 7.02
CA ALA A 315 3.56 3.92 6.03
C ALA A 315 3.63 2.56 5.32
N ALA A 316 3.45 1.46 6.05
CA ALA A 316 3.42 0.13 5.47
C ALA A 316 2.22 -0.03 4.53
N SER A 317 1.04 0.46 4.92
CA SER A 317 -0.15 0.44 4.07
C SER A 317 0.06 1.21 2.76
N HIS A 318 0.63 2.42 2.81
CA HIS A 318 0.93 3.20 1.60
C HIS A 318 2.00 2.54 0.72
N ALA A 319 3.07 2.01 1.34
CA ALA A 319 4.12 1.33 0.61
C ALA A 319 3.60 0.05 -0.07
N LEU A 320 2.77 -0.75 0.61
CA LEU A 320 2.21 -1.98 0.04
C LEU A 320 1.22 -1.69 -1.09
N ALA A 321 0.37 -0.67 -0.96
CA ALA A 321 -0.52 -0.25 -2.05
C ALA A 321 0.27 0.16 -3.30
N PHE A 322 1.35 0.94 -3.12
CA PHE A 322 2.25 1.29 -4.22
C PHE A 322 2.92 0.07 -4.86
N LEU A 323 3.44 -0.85 -4.04
CA LEU A 323 4.11 -2.07 -4.51
C LEU A 323 3.15 -3.05 -5.22
N ASP A 324 1.86 -2.99 -4.90
CA ASP A 324 0.80 -3.75 -5.58
C ASP A 324 0.35 -3.13 -6.90
N GLY A 325 0.89 -1.97 -7.27
CA GLY A 325 0.54 -1.26 -8.50
C GLY A 325 -0.75 -0.43 -8.41
N ASP A 326 -1.31 -0.25 -7.20
CA ASP A 326 -2.44 0.66 -7.03
C ASP A 326 -1.96 2.11 -7.16
N ALA A 327 -2.70 2.93 -7.91
CA ALA A 327 -2.43 4.37 -8.02
C ALA A 327 -2.56 4.98 -6.61
N PRO A 328 -1.47 5.42 -5.96
CA PRO A 328 -1.57 5.83 -4.58
C PRO A 328 -2.35 7.15 -4.58
N SER A 329 -3.55 7.15 -4.01
CA SER A 329 -4.22 8.38 -3.57
C SER A 329 -3.33 9.22 -2.63
N ALA A 330 -2.25 8.62 -2.11
CA ALA A 330 -1.18 9.23 -1.34
C ALA A 330 0.03 9.76 -2.15
N ALA A 331 0.05 9.60 -3.48
CA ALA A 331 1.14 10.10 -4.33
C ALA A 331 1.21 11.62 -4.23
N GLY A 332 2.37 12.17 -3.86
CA GLY A 332 2.51 13.60 -3.60
C GLY A 332 1.69 14.12 -2.42
N VAL A 333 1.23 13.26 -1.50
CA VAL A 333 0.50 13.66 -0.29
C VAL A 333 1.29 13.31 0.95
N ARG A 334 1.34 14.26 1.89
CA ARG A 334 1.94 14.09 3.22
C ARG A 334 0.85 13.99 4.26
N TRP A 335 0.79 12.86 4.95
CA TRP A 335 -0.11 12.60 6.06
C TRP A 335 0.55 12.99 7.37
N GLU A 336 -0.19 13.72 8.20
CA GLU A 336 0.29 14.18 9.51
C GLU A 336 -0.75 13.90 10.59
N ALA A 337 -0.30 13.49 11.77
CA ALA A 337 -1.15 13.32 12.96
C ALA A 337 -0.37 13.76 14.21
N SER A 338 -0.98 14.59 15.05
CA SER A 338 -0.35 15.12 16.26
C SER A 338 -1.01 14.57 17.52
N LEU A 339 -0.21 14.25 18.54
CA LEU A 339 -0.72 13.90 19.86
C LEU A 339 -1.33 15.12 20.56
N PRO A 340 -2.34 14.92 21.45
CA PRO A 340 -2.88 13.62 21.89
C PRO A 340 -3.98 13.04 20.98
N GLY A 341 -4.54 13.81 20.05
CA GLY A 341 -5.69 13.38 19.24
C GLY A 341 -5.36 12.28 18.22
N CYS A 342 -4.17 12.34 17.63
CA CYS A 342 -3.71 11.42 16.58
C CYS A 342 -4.65 11.36 15.36
N ASP A 343 -5.34 12.46 15.06
CA ASP A 343 -6.18 12.60 13.88
C ASP A 343 -5.31 12.78 12.63
N TRP A 344 -5.48 11.91 11.64
CA TRP A 344 -4.67 11.92 10.42
C TRP A 344 -5.24 12.87 9.37
N HIS A 345 -4.40 13.79 8.91
CA HIS A 345 -4.73 14.76 7.87
C HIS A 345 -3.81 14.60 6.66
N ALA A 346 -4.41 14.47 5.48
CA ALA A 346 -3.71 14.52 4.21
C ALA A 346 -3.41 15.97 3.79
N LYS A 347 -2.16 16.27 3.49
CA LYS A 347 -1.70 17.56 2.98
C LYS A 347 -0.99 17.36 1.64
N PRO A 348 -1.52 17.88 0.52
CA PRO A 348 -0.86 17.81 -0.77
C PRO A 348 0.50 18.52 -0.76
N VAL A 349 1.48 17.92 -1.41
CA VAL A 349 2.80 18.48 -1.71
C VAL A 349 2.82 18.78 -3.21
N TRP A 350 2.55 20.03 -3.55
CA TRP A 350 2.45 20.47 -4.94
C TRP A 350 3.83 20.56 -5.60
N PRO A 351 3.98 20.11 -6.87
CA PRO A 351 5.15 20.41 -7.68
C PRO A 351 5.40 21.92 -7.75
N HIS A 352 6.63 22.34 -7.45
CA HIS A 352 7.01 23.75 -7.47
C HIS A 352 7.76 24.10 -8.76
N PRO A 353 7.40 25.17 -9.49
CA PRO A 353 8.05 25.54 -10.76
C PRO A 353 9.56 25.82 -10.67
N GLY A 354 10.02 26.34 -9.52
CA GLY A 354 11.45 26.56 -9.25
C GLY A 354 12.21 25.33 -8.76
N CYS A 355 11.56 24.16 -8.66
CA CYS A 355 12.23 22.92 -8.29
C CYS A 355 12.70 22.16 -9.54
N PRO A 356 13.98 21.76 -9.64
CA PRO A 356 14.51 21.08 -10.83
C PRO A 356 14.10 19.61 -10.95
N CYS A 357 13.12 19.13 -10.16
CA CYS A 357 12.72 17.72 -10.14
C CYS A 357 11.84 17.29 -11.33
N GLY A 358 11.47 18.21 -12.22
CA GLY A 358 10.67 17.94 -13.42
C GLY A 358 9.16 17.79 -13.19
N ALA A 359 8.71 17.62 -11.94
CA ALA A 359 7.30 17.36 -11.64
C ALA A 359 6.34 18.49 -12.07
N ALA A 360 6.80 19.74 -12.07
CA ALA A 360 5.98 20.89 -12.47
C ALA A 360 5.81 21.00 -14.00
N GLU A 361 6.67 20.39 -14.80
CA GLU A 361 6.61 20.44 -16.27
C GLU A 361 5.56 19.46 -16.82
N LYS A 362 5.46 18.26 -16.24
CA LYS A 362 4.42 17.28 -16.61
C LYS A 362 3.00 17.76 -16.32
N THR A 363 2.77 18.40 -15.18
CA THR A 363 1.44 18.96 -14.85
C THR A 363 1.00 20.04 -15.84
N LYS A 364 1.94 20.76 -16.46
CA LYS A 364 1.62 21.72 -17.52
C LYS A 364 1.28 21.02 -18.85
N GLY A 365 1.97 19.93 -19.18
CA GLY A 365 1.71 19.14 -20.38
C GLY A 365 0.34 18.45 -20.37
N GLU A 366 -0.06 17.88 -19.23
CA GLU A 366 -1.38 17.24 -19.07
C GLU A 366 -2.52 18.27 -19.16
N ARG A 367 -2.36 19.46 -18.58
CA ARG A 367 -3.34 20.56 -18.72
C ARG A 367 -3.38 21.13 -20.14
N ALA A 368 -2.24 21.24 -20.82
CA ALA A 368 -2.21 21.69 -22.21
C ALA A 368 -2.87 20.68 -23.17
N SER A 369 -2.76 19.37 -22.89
CA SER A 369 -3.48 18.34 -23.66
C SER A 369 -4.98 18.30 -23.37
N GLU A 370 -5.41 18.67 -22.16
CA GLU A 370 -6.84 18.84 -21.85
C GLU A 370 -7.41 20.14 -22.47
N ASP A 371 -6.59 21.18 -22.61
CA ASP A 371 -6.99 22.45 -23.24
C ASP A 371 -6.97 22.42 -24.79
N GLU A 372 -6.26 21.48 -25.44
CA GLU A 372 -6.18 21.37 -26.92
C GLU A 372 -7.20 20.44 -27.59
N GLU A 373 -8.02 19.68 -26.85
CA GLU A 373 -9.11 18.88 -27.42
C GLU A 373 -10.46 19.10 -26.70
N SER A 374 -11.03 20.29 -26.84
CA SER A 374 -12.48 20.46 -26.72
C SER A 374 -13.01 21.60 -27.60
N HIS A 375 -13.06 21.37 -28.91
CA HIS A 375 -13.99 22.10 -29.75
C HIS A 375 -15.42 21.76 -29.31
N ALA A 376 -16.04 22.74 -28.65
CA ALA A 376 -17.39 22.70 -28.14
C ALA A 376 -18.40 22.27 -29.23
N THR A 377 -19.09 21.16 -28.98
CA THR A 377 -20.47 20.99 -29.46
C THR A 377 -21.38 20.98 -28.24
N MET A 378 -22.25 21.98 -28.19
CA MET A 378 -23.23 22.24 -27.15
C MET A 378 -24.22 21.08 -26.98
N ALA A 379 -24.26 20.47 -25.80
CA ALA A 379 -25.50 20.02 -25.14
C ALA A 379 -25.16 19.67 -23.68
N GLY A 380 -25.73 20.41 -22.74
CA GLY A 380 -25.33 20.38 -21.34
C GLY A 380 -25.88 19.21 -20.54
N GLN A 381 -25.22 18.94 -19.41
CA GLN A 381 -25.86 18.88 -18.10
C GLN A 381 -24.79 18.81 -17.00
N GLN A 382 -24.97 19.65 -15.98
CA GLN A 382 -24.07 19.85 -14.84
C GLN A 382 -23.97 18.57 -13.98
N SER A 383 -22.74 18.12 -13.70
CA SER A 383 -22.45 17.16 -12.64
C SER A 383 -22.18 17.90 -11.33
N HIS A 384 -23.15 17.84 -10.42
CA HIS A 384 -23.00 18.27 -9.04
C HIS A 384 -22.07 17.30 -8.27
N ALA A 385 -21.12 17.89 -7.54
CA ALA A 385 -20.34 17.24 -6.50
C ALA A 385 -21.23 16.58 -5.45
N ALA A 386 -20.86 15.37 -4.99
CA ALA A 386 -21.49 14.72 -3.86
C ALA A 386 -20.44 14.11 -2.93
N GLY A 387 -20.15 14.83 -1.86
CA GLY A 387 -19.73 14.23 -0.61
C GLY A 387 -20.94 13.78 0.22
N LEU A 388 -20.66 12.88 1.15
CA LEU A 388 -21.43 12.48 2.33
C LEU A 388 -22.56 11.44 2.14
N ALA A 389 -22.24 10.26 2.68
CA ALA A 389 -23.10 9.31 3.40
C ALA A 389 -24.62 9.51 3.27
N GLY A 390 -25.24 8.66 2.45
CA GLY A 390 -26.68 8.43 2.43
C GLY A 390 -26.96 6.98 2.06
N THR A 391 -27.68 6.27 2.92
CA THR A 391 -28.24 4.95 2.65
C THR A 391 -29.21 5.04 1.47
N TRP A 392 -28.95 4.35 0.36
CA TRP A 392 -29.91 4.25 -0.74
C TRP A 392 -30.48 2.83 -0.83
N ARG A 393 -31.79 2.73 -0.59
CA ARG A 393 -32.65 1.70 -1.20
C ARG A 393 -32.93 2.15 -2.62
N ALA A 394 -32.66 1.30 -3.60
CA ALA A 394 -33.25 1.43 -4.94
C ALA A 394 -34.33 0.35 -5.06
N HIS A 395 -35.59 0.79 -5.08
CA HIS A 395 -36.69 0.00 -5.61
C HIS A 395 -36.66 0.08 -7.13
N VAL A 396 -36.78 -1.07 -7.79
CA VAL A 396 -37.45 -1.19 -9.09
C VAL A 396 -38.67 -2.08 -8.86
#